data_AF-A0A0F7SD29-F1
#
_entry.id   AF-A0A0F7SD29-F1
#
_cell.length_a   1.000
_cell.length_b   1.000
_cell.length_c   1.000
_cell.angle_alpha   90.00
_cell.angle_beta   90.00
_cell.angle_gamma   90.00
#
_symmetry.space_group_name_H-M   'P 1'
#
loop_
_entity.id
_entity.type
_entity.pdbx_description
1 polymer ?
#
loop_
_entity_poly.entity_id
_entity_poly.type
_entity_poly.pdbx_seq_one_letter_code
_entity_poly.pdbx_strand_id
1 'polypeptide(L)'
;SVNNAVRFAWWSAEEYGLLGAEHYVTNLDQAGKDQIRLYLNFDMIASPNYVLSVHDGDGSTFNLTGPAGSAQAEAMFFDYFKNIAKKPLIEGPFDGRSDYGPFLDAGIAAGGLD
;
A
#
# COMPACT_ATOMS: atom_id res chain seq x y z
N SER A 1 12.88 -19.96 12.57
CA SER A 1 11.71 -19.16 12.19
C SER A 1 12.06 -17.69 12.34
N VAL A 2 11.43 -16.80 11.57
CA VAL A 2 11.53 -15.35 11.74
C VAL A 2 10.23 -14.82 12.35
N ASN A 3 10.31 -13.72 13.11
CA ASN A 3 9.11 -13.11 13.70
C ASN A 3 8.22 -12.46 12.64
N ASN A 4 8.83 -11.73 11.70
CA ASN A 4 8.16 -11.17 10.53
C ASN A 4 8.93 -11.60 9.28
N ALA A 5 8.21 -12.17 8.31
CA ALA A 5 8.76 -12.50 7.01
C ALA A 5 8.46 -11.38 6.01
N VAL A 6 9.42 -11.08 5.13
CA VAL A 6 9.21 -10.18 4.00
C VAL A 6 8.97 -11.02 2.76
N ARG A 7 7.88 -10.71 2.03
CA ARG A 7 7.53 -11.32 0.75
C ARG A 7 7.48 -10.23 -0.31
N PHE A 8 8.09 -10.50 -1.45
CA PHE A 8 7.98 -9.66 -2.63
C PHE A 8 7.01 -10.31 -3.61
N ALA A 9 6.23 -9.48 -4.30
CA ALA A 9 5.32 -9.90 -5.35
C ALA A 9 5.45 -8.94 -6.54
N TRP A 10 5.31 -9.49 -7.75
CA TRP A 10 5.16 -8.73 -8.98
C TRP A 10 3.86 -9.17 -9.61
N TRP A 11 2.92 -8.26 -9.71
CA TRP A 11 1.61 -8.54 -10.25
C TRP A 11 1.63 -8.37 -11.76
N SER A 12 0.79 -9.16 -12.41
CA SER A 12 0.56 -9.08 -13.85
C SER A 12 -0.90 -8.75 -14.08
N ALA A 13 -1.20 -8.16 -15.23
CA ALA A 13 -2.55 -7.75 -15.60
C ALA A 13 -3.21 -6.74 -14.64
N GLU A 14 -2.39 -5.91 -13.97
CA GLU A 14 -2.82 -4.73 -13.21
C GLU A 14 -3.63 -3.78 -14.11
N GLU A 15 -3.07 -3.44 -15.27
CA GLU A 15 -3.67 -2.58 -16.30
C GLU A 15 -4.98 -3.11 -16.91
N TYR A 16 -5.33 -4.37 -16.64
CA TYR A 16 -6.59 -4.99 -17.07
C TYR A 16 -7.62 -5.10 -15.93
N GLY A 17 -7.36 -4.44 -14.80
CA GLY A 17 -8.21 -4.44 -13.62
C GLY A 17 -7.68 -5.27 -12.47
N LEU A 18 -6.39 -5.10 -12.10
CA LEU A 18 -5.78 -5.66 -10.89
C LEU A 18 -5.79 -7.20 -10.81
N LEU A 19 -5.95 -7.88 -11.95
CA LEU A 19 -6.32 -9.30 -11.99
C LEU A 19 -5.30 -10.22 -11.29
N GLY A 20 -4.02 -9.88 -11.34
CA GLY A 20 -2.97 -10.64 -10.66
C GLY A 20 -3.07 -10.57 -9.14
N ALA A 21 -3.18 -9.36 -8.59
CA ALA A 21 -3.33 -9.14 -7.16
C ALA A 21 -4.68 -9.66 -6.65
N GLU A 22 -5.75 -9.43 -7.41
CA GLU A 22 -7.09 -9.94 -7.10
C GLU A 22 -7.07 -11.46 -6.98
N HIS A 23 -6.57 -12.15 -8.01
CA HIS A 23 -6.46 -13.61 -7.99
C HIS A 23 -5.67 -14.11 -6.79
N TYR A 24 -4.57 -13.46 -6.43
CA TYR A 24 -3.79 -13.86 -5.25
C TYR A 24 -4.60 -13.72 -3.96
N VAL A 25 -5.23 -12.56 -3.72
CA VAL A 25 -5.96 -12.30 -2.48
C VAL A 25 -7.22 -13.18 -2.38
N THR A 26 -7.93 -13.43 -3.47
CA THR A 26 -9.14 -14.28 -3.48
C THR A 26 -8.85 -15.75 -3.26
N ASN A 27 -7.64 -16.22 -3.60
CA ASN A 27 -7.22 -17.61 -3.37
C ASN A 27 -6.64 -17.86 -1.97
N LEU A 28 -6.46 -16.83 -1.15
CA LEU A 28 -6.11 -16.99 0.25
C LEU A 28 -7.36 -17.34 1.07
N ASP A 29 -7.24 -18.35 1.92
CA ASP A 29 -8.17 -18.54 3.02
C ASP A 29 -7.95 -17.47 4.10
N GLN A 30 -8.84 -17.45 5.10
CA GLN A 30 -8.75 -16.45 6.17
C GLN A 30 -7.40 -16.54 6.92
N ALA A 31 -6.92 -17.75 7.18
CA ALA A 31 -5.64 -17.96 7.83
C ALA A 31 -4.49 -17.33 7.02
N GLY A 32 -4.50 -17.48 5.70
CA GLY A 32 -3.53 -16.88 4.79
C GLY A 32 -3.59 -15.35 4.78
N LYS A 33 -4.79 -14.77 4.81
CA LYS A 33 -4.99 -13.31 4.92
C LYS A 33 -4.46 -12.77 6.24
N ASP A 34 -4.75 -13.46 7.35
CA ASP A 34 -4.32 -13.07 8.70
C ASP A 34 -2.80 -13.10 8.89
N GLN A 35 -2.06 -13.83 8.04
CA GLN A 35 -0.59 -13.78 8.02
C GLN A 35 -0.03 -12.50 7.40
N ILE A 36 -0.84 -11.71 6.69
CA ILE A 36 -0.39 -10.49 6.01
C ILE A 36 -0.61 -9.29 6.94
N ARG A 37 0.46 -8.88 7.61
CA ARG A 37 0.42 -7.76 8.55
C ARG A 37 0.31 -6.39 7.86
N LEU A 38 0.88 -6.26 6.68
CA LEU A 38 0.94 -5.03 5.88
C LEU A 38 1.32 -5.39 4.43
N TYR A 39 0.62 -4.81 3.46
CA TYR A 39 0.99 -4.80 2.05
C TYR A 39 1.52 -3.40 1.66
N LEU A 40 2.65 -3.32 0.97
CA LEU A 40 3.20 -2.05 0.49
C LEU A 40 3.27 -2.07 -1.04
N ASN A 41 2.61 -1.10 -1.66
CA ASN A 41 2.55 -0.92 -3.10
C ASN A 41 3.52 0.16 -3.58
N PHE A 42 4.12 -0.05 -4.74
CA PHE A 42 5.01 0.92 -5.37
C PHE A 42 4.73 0.91 -6.87
N ASP A 43 3.97 1.90 -7.31
CA ASP A 43 3.52 2.01 -8.69
C ASP A 43 3.77 3.45 -9.16
N MET A 44 4.40 3.61 -10.33
CA MET A 44 4.82 4.90 -10.90
C MET A 44 5.77 5.80 -10.06
N ILE A 45 6.57 5.24 -9.15
CA ILE A 45 7.49 5.96 -8.22
C ILE A 45 8.69 6.71 -8.84
N ALA A 46 8.71 6.95 -10.15
CA ALA A 46 9.85 7.53 -10.87
C ALA A 46 9.43 8.47 -12.01
N SER A 47 8.31 9.17 -11.84
CA SER A 47 7.84 10.16 -12.82
C SER A 47 8.92 11.22 -13.13
N PRO A 48 9.15 11.60 -14.40
CA PRO A 48 10.21 12.55 -14.76
C PRO A 48 9.98 13.97 -14.23
N ASN A 49 8.72 14.33 -13.99
CA ASN A 49 8.30 15.52 -13.26
C ASN A 49 7.51 15.08 -12.03
N TYR A 50 8.23 14.73 -10.97
CA TYR A 50 7.65 14.04 -9.82
C TYR A 50 7.11 14.99 -8.75
N VAL A 51 6.14 14.47 -8.02
CA VAL A 51 5.90 14.78 -6.61
C VAL A 51 6.20 13.51 -5.82
N LEU A 52 6.55 13.63 -4.54
CA LEU A 52 6.64 12.48 -3.64
C LEU A 52 5.32 12.36 -2.90
N SER A 53 4.57 11.30 -3.18
CA SER A 53 3.27 11.05 -2.56
C SER A 53 3.29 9.77 -1.73
N VAL A 54 2.57 9.76 -0.62
CA VAL A 54 2.24 8.55 0.16
C VAL A 54 0.75 8.34 0.15
N HIS A 55 0.28 7.10 0.14
CA HIS A 55 -1.15 6.82 0.30
C HIS A 55 -1.65 7.32 1.66
N ASP A 56 -2.73 8.13 1.64
CA ASP A 56 -3.44 8.67 2.82
C ASP A 56 -4.15 7.54 3.58
N GLY A 57 -3.39 6.82 4.41
CA GLY A 57 -3.83 5.61 5.11
C GLY A 57 -4.75 5.89 6.29
N ASP A 58 -4.63 7.05 6.92
CA ASP A 58 -5.54 7.51 7.96
C ASP A 58 -6.80 8.19 7.41
N GLY A 59 -6.77 8.63 6.15
CA GLY A 59 -7.89 9.21 5.42
C GLY A 59 -8.13 10.68 5.76
N SER A 60 -7.14 11.36 6.34
CA SER A 60 -7.27 12.73 6.86
C SER A 60 -7.43 13.79 5.76
N THR A 61 -6.94 13.53 4.55
CA THR A 61 -7.06 14.47 3.42
C THR A 61 -8.17 14.08 2.46
N PHE A 62 -8.33 12.78 2.15
CA PHE A 62 -9.26 12.31 1.12
C PHE A 62 -10.55 11.68 1.67
N ASN A 63 -10.72 11.58 3.00
CA ASN A 63 -11.85 10.90 3.66
C ASN A 63 -12.02 9.44 3.25
N LEU A 64 -10.92 8.77 2.92
CA LEU A 64 -10.85 7.35 2.56
C LEU A 64 -9.89 6.63 3.53
N THR A 65 -10.39 6.22 4.69
CA THR A 65 -9.57 5.55 5.69
C THR A 65 -9.32 4.09 5.32
N GLY A 66 -8.04 3.69 5.29
CA GLY A 66 -7.66 2.30 5.04
C GLY A 66 -7.89 1.37 6.25
N PRO A 67 -7.74 0.04 6.07
CA PRO A 67 -7.82 -0.92 7.18
C PRO A 67 -6.81 -0.62 8.29
N ALA A 68 -7.11 -1.08 9.50
CA ALA A 68 -6.28 -0.85 10.69
C ALA A 68 -4.83 -1.30 10.47
N GLY A 69 -3.88 -0.36 10.53
CA GLY A 69 -2.49 -0.57 10.15
C GLY A 69 -2.01 0.36 9.04
N SER A 70 -2.92 0.85 8.21
CA SER A 70 -2.59 1.69 7.04
C SER A 70 -2.07 3.07 7.45
N ALA A 71 -2.69 3.72 8.44
CA ALA A 71 -2.20 4.96 9.06
C ALA A 71 -0.75 4.84 9.59
N GLN A 72 -0.36 3.67 10.10
CA GLN A 72 1.00 3.44 10.56
C GLN A 72 1.99 3.28 9.40
N ALA A 73 1.55 2.74 8.26
CA ALA A 73 2.37 2.67 7.05
C ALA A 73 2.62 4.07 6.48
N GLU A 74 1.59 4.90 6.42
CA GLU A 74 1.68 6.31 6.06
C GLU A 74 2.65 7.07 6.98
N ALA A 75 2.44 6.99 8.30
CA ALA A 75 3.29 7.65 9.28
C ALA A 75 4.77 7.22 9.17
N MET A 76 5.03 5.94 8.90
CA MET A 76 6.38 5.42 8.67
C MET A 76 7.07 6.11 7.48
N PHE A 77 6.36 6.33 6.37
CA PHE A 77 6.92 7.05 5.23
C PHE A 77 7.13 8.52 5.54
N PHE A 78 6.17 9.21 6.17
CA PHE A 78 6.37 10.59 6.61
C PHE A 78 7.60 10.73 7.51
N ASP A 79 7.77 9.83 8.47
CA ASP A 79 8.95 9.82 9.35
C ASP A 79 10.24 9.59 8.56
N TYR A 80 10.25 8.66 7.60
CA TYR A 80 11.41 8.43 6.75
C TYR A 80 11.76 9.68 5.91
N PHE A 81 10.79 10.26 5.22
CA PHE A 81 11.03 11.39 4.32
C PHE A 81 11.43 12.66 5.09
N LYS A 82 10.83 12.90 6.26
CA LYS A 82 11.17 14.01 7.15
C LYS A 82 12.54 13.84 7.81
N ASN A 83 12.82 12.65 8.36
CA ASN A 83 13.96 12.47 9.25
C ASN A 83 15.21 11.96 8.54
N ILE A 84 15.06 11.18 7.47
CA ILE A 84 16.17 10.54 6.76
C ILE A 84 16.36 11.17 5.38
N ALA A 85 15.33 11.14 4.52
CA ALA A 85 15.46 11.62 3.14
C ALA A 85 15.59 13.14 3.05
N LYS A 86 15.13 13.88 4.07
CA LYS A 86 15.08 15.34 4.13
C LYS A 86 14.35 15.94 2.93
N LYS A 87 13.22 15.35 2.56
CA LYS A 87 12.37 15.78 1.44
C LYS A 87 10.93 15.96 1.90
N PRO A 88 10.19 16.91 1.31
CA PRO A 88 8.76 16.99 1.52
C PRO A 88 8.08 15.75 0.93
N LEU A 89 7.02 15.31 1.62
CA LEU A 89 6.12 14.24 1.20
C LEU A 89 4.71 14.81 1.34
N ILE A 90 3.81 14.45 0.44
CA ILE A 90 2.39 14.81 0.51
C ILE A 90 1.53 13.56 0.58
N GLU A 91 0.30 13.71 1.05
CA GLU A 91 -0.73 12.69 0.96
C GLU A 91 -1.29 12.62 -0.47
N GLY A 92 -1.42 11.40 -0.97
CA GLY A 92 -2.08 11.04 -2.21
C GLY A 92 -3.34 10.21 -1.95
N PRO A 93 -4.27 10.16 -2.93
CA PRO A 93 -5.48 9.37 -2.81
C PRO A 93 -5.21 7.91 -2.50
N PHE A 94 -6.03 7.33 -1.63
CA PHE A 94 -5.97 5.90 -1.28
C PHE A 94 -7.25 5.19 -1.77
N ASP A 95 -7.46 5.23 -3.07
CA ASP A 95 -8.74 4.94 -3.74
C ASP A 95 -8.85 3.51 -4.31
N GLY A 96 -7.81 2.69 -4.17
CA GLY A 96 -7.82 1.27 -4.55
C GLY A 96 -7.48 1.01 -6.01
N ARG A 97 -6.93 2.01 -6.72
CA ARG A 97 -6.71 1.95 -8.18
C ARG A 97 -5.40 1.30 -8.65
N SER A 98 -4.62 0.73 -7.75
CA SER A 98 -3.44 -0.08 -8.05
C SER A 98 -3.53 -1.37 -7.21
N ASP A 99 -2.53 -2.25 -7.28
CA ASP A 99 -2.59 -3.61 -6.72
C ASP A 99 -2.84 -3.70 -5.19
N TYR A 100 -2.82 -2.58 -4.46
CA TYR A 100 -3.28 -2.54 -3.08
C TYR A 100 -4.81 -2.66 -2.93
N GLY A 101 -5.59 -2.37 -3.98
CA GLY A 101 -7.06 -2.41 -3.97
C GLY A 101 -7.65 -3.72 -3.43
N PRO A 102 -7.29 -4.89 -3.99
CA PRO A 102 -7.77 -6.18 -3.48
C PRO A 102 -7.40 -6.46 -2.02
N PHE A 103 -6.30 -5.89 -1.52
CA PHE A 103 -5.91 -6.02 -0.11
C PHE A 103 -6.81 -5.15 0.79
N LEU A 104 -7.14 -3.93 0.36
CA LEU A 104 -8.11 -3.07 1.06
C LEU A 104 -9.47 -3.76 1.17
N ASP A 105 -9.97 -4.31 0.06
CA ASP A 105 -11.25 -5.02 0.00
C ASP A 105 -11.28 -6.25 0.93
N ALA A 106 -10.12 -6.89 1.13
CA ALA A 106 -9.97 -8.00 2.05
C ALA A 106 -9.74 -7.59 3.51
N GLY A 107 -9.74 -6.29 3.83
CA GLY A 107 -9.49 -5.76 5.18
C GLY A 107 -8.04 -5.86 5.63
N ILE A 108 -7.09 -6.05 4.70
CA ILE A 108 -5.66 -6.14 4.98
C ILE A 108 -5.08 -4.73 4.93
N ALA A 109 -4.32 -4.35 5.97
CA ALA A 109 -3.63 -3.06 6.00
C ALA A 109 -2.71 -2.92 4.78
N ALA A 110 -2.82 -1.78 4.10
CA ALA A 110 -1.98 -1.46 2.96
C ALA A 110 -1.44 -0.02 3.04
N GLY A 111 -0.51 0.29 2.16
CA GLY A 111 0.01 1.64 1.95
C GLY A 111 1.04 1.59 0.84
N GLY A 112 1.77 2.69 0.63
CA GLY A 112 2.68 2.75 -0.50
C GLY A 112 3.07 4.17 -0.86
N LEU A 113 3.84 4.25 -1.94
CA LEU A 113 4.28 5.50 -2.53
C LEU A 113 3.92 5.52 -4.01
N ASP A 114 3.63 6.72 -4.50
CA ASP A 114 3.45 7.07 -5.91
C ASP A 114 4.38 8.26 -6.28
#